data_AF-A0A1L9NTU0-F1
#
_entry.id   AF-A0A1L9NTU0-F1
#
_cell.length_a   1.000
_cell.length_b   1.000
_cell.length_c   1.000
_cell.angle_alpha   90.00
_cell.angle_beta   90.00
_cell.angle_gamma   90.00
#
_symmetry.space_group_name_H-M   'P 1'
#
loop_
_entity.id
_entity.type
_entity.pdbx_description
1 polymer ?
#
loop_
_entity_poly.entity_id
_entity_poly.type
_entity_poly.pdbx_seq_one_letter_code
_entity_poly.pdbx_strand_id
1 'polypeptide(L)'
;MVHIDENLVTRPLSRGLDFKELFQEAVSARAGLSLVEAADTSSEWTPSLLAEALAEADPKGRGVDVRTVQNWFQDNDKGISSENIICLARVFGRGDPDAIAMWRTELRAANKLLASKRRARRKSTRSTTSVENATDPQTSTERTQASQNGQNSFARLSERIFTSSDGFSISILVWAGFFMLCLAAFIAKNHDITYPAGPSLDKQVGFFWSLSWSIECLLLYPTSFLLIANLVSFWKRESQTAVQSEGEKSTWNDLMDSLRFPFWVAASVAFALVFVVQWGGVYLVGLTQTDAPELIDWLLVAHVRPDVITVSEALFVSLLAFSYSGLVYWFYFVGLILLFAVSEDFHRRATSPDPGFEDGFFESTGEKLQRCIYLSTVIGIFVATAIQLNALYLKSDGETSLSWLANDFIAILNPDAKSWALLEQSSVSSLTSSILLLLHLALFGVCTIKVRSGLRACYTRNLPSGKLSAVTSSEREPIDHDPLVRQICILGLLCLTFGSIGQFFGFTVLLFASLLITVASICWSRRGSRSRLIREK
;
A
#
# COMPACT_ATOMS: atom_id res chain seq x y z
N MET A 1 -35.20 31.82 -18.06
CA MET A 1 -35.54 32.91 -18.99
C MET A 1 -34.62 34.10 -18.71
N VAL A 2 -33.51 34.23 -19.44
CA VAL A 2 -32.50 35.30 -19.30
C VAL A 2 -33.17 36.69 -19.28
N HIS A 3 -32.82 37.54 -18.31
CA HIS A 3 -33.31 38.92 -18.28
C HIS A 3 -32.48 39.75 -19.26
N ILE A 4 -33.15 40.40 -20.21
CA ILE A 4 -32.54 41.35 -21.16
C ILE A 4 -32.88 42.74 -20.63
N ASP A 5 -31.87 43.52 -20.26
CA ASP A 5 -32.06 44.92 -19.86
C ASP A 5 -32.18 45.84 -21.09
N GLU A 6 -32.65 47.08 -20.92
CA GLU A 6 -32.85 48.07 -22.00
C GLU A 6 -31.56 48.39 -22.79
N ASN A 7 -30.39 48.01 -22.24
CA ASN A 7 -29.07 48.11 -22.87
C ASN A 7 -28.59 46.82 -23.59
N LEU A 8 -29.48 45.85 -23.86
CA LEU A 8 -29.15 44.55 -24.47
C LEU A 8 -28.13 43.70 -23.67
N VAL A 9 -27.93 44.00 -22.38
CA VAL A 9 -27.08 43.21 -21.48
C VAL A 9 -27.90 42.06 -20.91
N THR A 10 -27.43 40.83 -21.17
CA THR A 10 -28.07 39.61 -20.67
C THR A 10 -27.55 39.24 -19.29
N ARG A 11 -28.45 38.92 -18.34
CA ARG A 11 -28.11 38.40 -17.02
C ARG A 11 -28.70 37.00 -16.79
N PRO A 12 -27.93 36.06 -16.21
CA PRO A 12 -28.44 34.73 -15.94
C PRO A 12 -29.45 34.76 -14.80
N LEU A 13 -30.57 34.03 -14.92
CA LEU A 13 -31.43 33.74 -13.79
C LEU A 13 -30.90 32.49 -13.06
N SER A 14 -30.61 32.63 -11.76
CA SER A 14 -30.17 31.52 -10.90
C SER A 14 -31.31 30.51 -10.70
N ARG A 15 -31.40 29.51 -11.59
CA ARG A 15 -32.45 28.48 -11.59
C ARG A 15 -31.94 27.06 -11.31
N GLY A 16 -30.66 26.89 -10.98
CA GLY A 16 -30.09 25.57 -10.72
C GLY A 16 -30.06 24.66 -11.95
N LEU A 17 -30.02 25.27 -13.15
CA LEU A 17 -29.90 24.56 -14.43
C LEU A 17 -28.51 23.96 -14.56
N ASP A 18 -28.40 22.85 -15.30
CA ASP A 18 -27.08 22.35 -15.68
C ASP A 18 -26.46 23.19 -16.81
N PHE A 19 -25.17 22.98 -17.06
CA PHE A 19 -24.44 23.80 -18.04
C PHE A 19 -25.07 23.74 -19.44
N LYS A 20 -25.65 22.62 -19.86
CA LYS A 20 -26.21 22.48 -21.21
C LYS A 20 -27.52 23.25 -21.33
N GLU A 21 -28.39 23.11 -20.33
CA GLU A 21 -29.63 23.86 -20.23
C GLU A 21 -29.37 25.37 -20.18
N LEU A 22 -28.43 25.81 -19.33
CA LEU A 22 -28.07 27.22 -19.20
C LEU A 22 -27.43 27.78 -20.48
N PHE A 23 -26.56 27.00 -21.13
CA PHE A 23 -25.91 27.39 -22.38
C PHE A 23 -26.92 27.52 -23.52
N GLN A 24 -27.84 26.56 -23.66
CA GLN A 24 -28.91 26.63 -24.64
C GLN A 24 -29.83 27.82 -24.38
N GLU A 25 -30.18 28.09 -23.13
CA GLU A 25 -31.01 29.25 -22.78
C GLU A 25 -30.29 30.57 -23.13
N ALA A 26 -28.99 30.68 -22.86
CA ALA A 26 -28.19 31.85 -23.21
C ALA A 26 -28.08 32.03 -24.73
N VAL A 27 -27.90 30.95 -25.48
CA VAL A 27 -27.84 30.95 -26.94
C VAL A 27 -29.19 31.34 -27.55
N SER A 28 -30.30 30.75 -27.07
CA SER A 28 -31.66 31.07 -27.52
C SER A 28 -32.06 32.50 -27.17
N ALA A 29 -31.60 33.02 -26.02
CA ALA A 29 -31.78 34.41 -25.63
C ALA A 29 -30.83 35.38 -26.36
N ARG A 30 -29.96 34.87 -27.25
CA ARG A 30 -28.97 35.65 -28.00
C ARG A 30 -28.06 36.48 -27.10
N ALA A 31 -27.71 35.94 -25.93
CA ALA A 31 -26.82 36.57 -24.98
C ALA A 31 -25.49 36.94 -25.64
N GLY A 32 -25.08 38.20 -25.49
CA GLY A 32 -23.82 38.73 -26.03
C GLY A 32 -23.79 38.98 -27.55
N LEU A 33 -24.86 38.73 -28.30
CA LEU A 33 -24.88 38.90 -29.76
C LEU A 33 -25.12 40.39 -30.13
N SER A 34 -24.25 41.00 -30.93
CA SER A 34 -24.39 42.39 -31.41
C SER A 34 -25.21 42.44 -32.70
N LEU A 35 -26.25 43.30 -32.75
CA LEU A 35 -27.14 43.49 -33.90
C LEU A 35 -26.75 44.75 -34.70
N VAL A 36 -25.62 44.74 -35.41
CA VAL A 36 -25.22 45.72 -36.46
C VAL A 36 -24.16 44.99 -37.31
N GLU A 37 -24.19 44.79 -38.62
CA GLU A 37 -24.97 45.27 -39.77
C GLU A 37 -25.03 44.13 -40.82
N ALA A 38 -26.09 44.08 -41.62
CA ALA A 38 -26.47 42.93 -42.44
C ALA A 38 -25.68 42.78 -43.75
N ALA A 39 -25.21 41.56 -44.02
CA ALA A 39 -25.34 40.88 -45.31
C ALA A 39 -25.02 39.39 -45.12
N ASP A 40 -26.00 38.54 -45.38
CA ASP A 40 -25.93 37.07 -45.47
C ASP A 40 -25.75 36.21 -44.21
N THR A 41 -26.92 35.68 -43.78
CA THR A 41 -27.20 34.36 -43.20
C THR A 41 -27.06 34.09 -41.69
N SER A 42 -28.23 33.80 -41.09
CA SER A 42 -28.55 33.23 -39.77
C SER A 42 -28.40 34.12 -38.52
N SER A 43 -29.55 34.55 -37.99
CA SER A 43 -29.73 35.36 -36.77
C SER A 43 -29.52 34.59 -35.46
N GLU A 44 -28.65 33.59 -35.45
CA GLU A 44 -28.45 32.68 -34.32
C GLU A 44 -26.96 32.40 -34.10
N TRP A 45 -26.57 32.12 -32.85
CA TRP A 45 -25.20 31.70 -32.56
C TRP A 45 -24.89 30.40 -33.29
N THR A 46 -24.02 30.44 -34.29
CA THR A 46 -23.41 29.24 -34.86
C THR A 46 -22.12 28.92 -34.10
N PRO A 47 -21.69 27.64 -34.07
CA PRO A 47 -20.43 27.27 -33.40
C PRO A 47 -19.19 28.01 -33.92
N SER A 48 -19.18 28.39 -35.21
CA SER A 48 -18.10 29.18 -35.82
C SER A 48 -18.12 30.63 -35.33
N LEU A 49 -19.29 31.28 -35.33
CA LEU A 49 -19.44 32.65 -34.83
C LEU A 49 -19.08 32.76 -33.35
N LEU A 50 -19.48 31.77 -32.54
CA LEU A 50 -19.15 31.77 -31.11
C LEU A 50 -17.66 31.49 -30.86
N ALA A 51 -17.02 30.65 -31.67
CA ALA A 51 -15.57 30.42 -31.56
C ALA A 51 -14.77 31.69 -31.87
N GLU A 52 -15.20 32.46 -32.86
CA GLU A 52 -14.60 33.75 -33.22
C GLU A 52 -14.76 34.78 -32.10
N ALA A 53 -15.98 34.95 -31.58
CA ALA A 53 -16.25 35.84 -30.44
C ALA A 53 -15.45 35.46 -29.17
N LEU A 54 -15.24 34.16 -28.94
CA LEU A 54 -14.41 33.67 -27.83
C LEU A 54 -12.93 33.93 -28.03
N ALA A 55 -12.45 33.91 -29.28
CA ALA A 55 -11.06 34.25 -29.59
C ALA A 55 -10.79 35.74 -29.35
N GLU A 56 -11.74 36.61 -29.68
CA GLU A 56 -11.67 38.05 -29.40
C GLU A 56 -11.73 38.35 -27.89
N ALA A 57 -12.55 37.60 -27.14
CA ALA A 57 -12.70 37.77 -25.69
C ALA A 57 -11.59 37.13 -24.83
N ASP A 58 -10.70 36.31 -25.42
CA ASP A 58 -9.63 35.60 -24.73
C ASP A 58 -8.47 36.54 -24.35
N PRO A 59 -8.18 36.75 -23.06
CA PRO A 59 -7.09 37.63 -22.63
C PRO A 59 -5.70 37.08 -22.99
N LYS A 60 -5.59 35.79 -23.35
CA LYS A 60 -4.34 35.12 -23.70
C LYS A 60 -4.16 34.94 -25.20
N GLY A 61 -5.14 35.33 -26.03
CA GLY A 61 -5.08 35.25 -27.49
C GLY A 61 -4.90 33.84 -28.06
N ARG A 62 -5.27 32.79 -27.31
CA ARG A 62 -5.15 31.39 -27.76
C ARG A 62 -6.37 30.93 -28.55
N GLY A 63 -7.51 31.56 -28.32
CA GLY A 63 -8.77 31.21 -28.96
C GLY A 63 -9.30 29.84 -28.55
N VAL A 64 -10.53 29.55 -28.98
CA VAL A 64 -11.17 28.24 -28.77
C VAL A 64 -11.45 27.63 -30.13
N ASP A 65 -10.96 26.40 -30.34
CA ASP A 65 -11.20 25.67 -31.58
C ASP A 65 -12.71 25.43 -31.82
N VAL A 66 -13.16 25.60 -33.07
CA VAL A 66 -14.57 25.48 -33.48
C VAL A 66 -15.14 24.10 -33.11
N ARG A 67 -14.34 23.04 -33.21
CA ARG A 67 -14.76 21.68 -32.82
C ARG A 67 -15.07 21.57 -31.33
N THR A 68 -14.37 22.32 -30.50
CA THR A 68 -14.64 22.37 -29.05
C THR A 68 -15.96 23.07 -28.77
N VAL A 69 -16.25 24.17 -29.49
CA VAL A 69 -17.52 24.90 -29.38
C VAL A 69 -18.69 24.05 -29.91
N GLN A 70 -18.53 23.34 -31.03
CA GLN A 70 -19.53 22.41 -31.55
C GLN A 70 -19.97 21.37 -30.51
N ASN A 71 -19.03 20.85 -29.70
CA ASN A 71 -19.36 19.92 -28.62
C ASN A 71 -20.26 20.55 -27.54
N TRP A 72 -20.29 21.87 -27.40
CA TRP A 72 -21.16 22.55 -26.43
C TRP A 72 -22.60 22.63 -26.92
N PHE A 73 -22.82 22.81 -28.22
CA PHE A 73 -24.14 22.82 -28.86
C PHE A 73 -24.80 21.43 -28.93
N GLN A 74 -24.00 20.37 -28.96
CA GLN A 74 -24.52 19.00 -28.96
C GLN A 74 -25.09 18.61 -27.59
N ASP A 75 -26.18 17.83 -27.61
CA ASP A 75 -26.73 17.18 -26.42
C ASP A 75 -25.81 16.05 -25.96
N ASN A 76 -24.90 16.36 -25.04
CA ASN A 76 -23.91 15.45 -24.50
C ASN A 76 -23.55 15.79 -23.06
N ASP A 77 -22.94 14.84 -22.35
CA ASP A 77 -22.55 15.01 -20.95
C ASP A 77 -21.14 15.64 -20.77
N LYS A 78 -20.65 16.37 -21.80
CA LYS A 78 -19.34 17.04 -21.73
C LYS A 78 -19.51 18.45 -21.19
N GLY A 79 -18.87 18.71 -20.05
CA GLY A 79 -18.74 20.04 -19.48
C GLY A 79 -17.67 20.87 -20.18
N ILE A 80 -17.41 22.04 -19.61
CA ILE A 80 -16.48 23.05 -20.15
C ILE A 80 -15.32 23.31 -19.17
N SER A 81 -14.16 23.72 -19.68
CA SER A 81 -12.99 24.09 -18.86
C SER A 81 -13.18 25.43 -18.15
N SER A 82 -12.41 25.65 -17.08
CA SER A 82 -12.40 26.91 -16.32
C SER A 82 -12.04 28.12 -17.19
N GLU A 83 -11.10 27.95 -18.11
CA GLU A 83 -10.62 28.98 -19.03
C GLU A 83 -11.75 29.40 -19.97
N ASN A 84 -12.45 28.44 -20.55
CA ASN A 84 -13.51 28.70 -21.52
C ASN A 84 -14.77 29.28 -20.85
N ILE A 85 -15.03 28.95 -19.57
CA ILE A 85 -16.07 29.64 -18.78
C ILE A 85 -15.78 31.13 -18.64
N ILE A 86 -14.51 31.51 -18.45
CA ILE A 86 -14.13 32.92 -18.32
C ILE A 86 -14.38 33.65 -19.65
N CYS A 87 -14.03 33.04 -20.78
CA CYS A 87 -14.27 33.63 -22.09
C CYS A 87 -15.78 33.72 -22.40
N LEU A 88 -16.57 32.67 -22.14
CA LEU A 88 -18.03 32.71 -22.33
C LEU A 88 -18.70 33.78 -21.46
N ALA A 89 -18.28 33.93 -20.21
CA ALA A 89 -18.82 34.95 -19.33
C ALA A 89 -18.57 36.37 -19.86
N ARG A 90 -17.43 36.59 -20.54
CA ARG A 90 -17.11 37.87 -21.19
C ARG A 90 -17.96 38.12 -22.42
N VAL A 91 -18.16 37.10 -23.25
CA VAL A 91 -19.03 37.18 -24.43
C VAL A 91 -20.46 37.48 -24.01
N PHE A 92 -21.03 36.71 -23.07
CA PHE A 92 -22.42 36.91 -22.60
C PHE A 92 -22.62 38.15 -21.73
N GLY A 93 -21.59 38.60 -21.02
CA GLY A 93 -21.63 39.83 -20.21
C GLY A 93 -21.33 41.10 -21.00
N ARG A 94 -20.95 41.01 -22.28
CA ARG A 94 -20.71 42.14 -23.20
C ARG A 94 -19.90 43.31 -22.61
N GLY A 95 -18.85 42.99 -21.86
CA GLY A 95 -17.95 43.98 -21.26
C GLY A 95 -18.42 44.61 -19.94
N ASP A 96 -19.64 44.38 -19.47
CA ASP A 96 -20.11 44.82 -18.15
C ASP A 96 -19.47 43.96 -17.03
N PRO A 97 -18.63 44.52 -16.14
CA PRO A 97 -17.96 43.77 -15.07
C PRO A 97 -18.93 42.99 -14.17
N ASP A 98 -20.10 43.55 -13.89
CA ASP A 98 -21.08 42.94 -12.97
C ASP A 98 -21.80 41.77 -13.66
N ALA A 99 -22.24 41.96 -14.91
CA ALA A 99 -22.82 40.88 -15.71
C ALA A 99 -21.83 39.73 -15.95
N ILE A 100 -20.55 40.04 -16.21
CA ILE A 100 -19.49 39.02 -16.37
C ILE A 100 -19.29 38.23 -15.08
N ALA A 101 -19.29 38.90 -13.91
CA ALA A 101 -19.16 38.23 -12.62
C ALA A 101 -20.34 37.29 -12.35
N MET A 102 -21.56 37.70 -12.68
CA MET A 102 -22.77 36.87 -12.57
C MET A 102 -22.71 35.66 -13.51
N TRP A 103 -22.42 35.86 -14.80
CA TRP A 103 -22.29 34.76 -15.76
C TRP A 103 -21.20 33.77 -15.36
N ARG A 104 -20.06 34.26 -14.89
CA ARG A 104 -18.96 33.40 -14.44
C ARG A 104 -19.37 32.53 -13.24
N THR A 105 -20.13 33.09 -12.31
CA THR A 105 -20.58 32.38 -11.10
C THR A 105 -21.62 31.32 -11.47
N GLU A 106 -22.60 31.69 -12.28
CA GLU A 106 -23.67 30.77 -12.69
C GLU A 106 -23.14 29.65 -13.60
N LEU A 107 -22.30 29.96 -14.59
CA LEU A 107 -21.69 28.95 -15.47
C LEU A 107 -20.84 27.94 -14.69
N ARG A 108 -20.14 28.37 -13.64
CA ARG A 108 -19.39 27.46 -12.75
C ARG A 108 -20.32 26.57 -11.94
N ALA A 109 -21.40 27.11 -11.40
CA ALA A 109 -22.41 26.35 -10.67
C ALA A 109 -23.09 25.32 -11.57
N ALA A 110 -23.51 25.72 -12.77
CA ALA A 110 -24.15 24.89 -13.77
C ALA A 110 -23.22 23.76 -14.28
N ASN A 111 -21.93 24.04 -14.48
CA ASN A 111 -20.94 23.02 -14.87
C ASN A 111 -20.68 22.01 -13.73
N LYS A 112 -20.72 22.45 -12.47
CA LYS A 112 -20.64 21.57 -11.29
C LYS A 112 -21.89 20.67 -11.19
N LEU A 113 -23.07 21.20 -11.50
CA LEU A 113 -24.32 20.44 -11.56
C LEU A 113 -24.33 19.42 -12.70
N LEU A 114 -23.85 19.76 -13.90
CA LEU A 114 -23.71 18.79 -15.00
C LEU A 114 -22.75 17.65 -14.59
N ALA A 115 -21.64 17.98 -13.93
CA ALA A 115 -20.71 16.99 -13.42
C ALA A 115 -21.31 16.09 -12.33
N SER A 116 -22.20 16.62 -11.47
CA SER A 116 -22.91 15.83 -10.46
C SER A 116 -24.00 14.94 -11.08
N LYS A 117 -24.83 15.47 -11.99
CA LYS A 117 -25.81 14.70 -12.78
C LYS A 117 -25.14 13.55 -13.52
N ARG A 118 -23.99 13.78 -14.18
CA ARG A 118 -23.21 12.72 -14.85
C ARG A 118 -22.71 11.64 -13.89
N ARG A 119 -22.27 12.01 -12.69
CA ARG A 119 -21.85 11.04 -11.65
C ARG A 119 -23.05 10.22 -11.15
N ALA A 120 -24.20 10.87 -10.95
CA ALA A 120 -25.44 10.20 -10.56
C ALA A 120 -25.94 9.25 -11.64
N ARG A 121 -25.89 9.65 -12.92
CA ARG A 121 -26.29 8.81 -14.06
C ARG A 121 -25.35 7.60 -14.23
N ARG A 122 -24.02 7.78 -14.11
CA ARG A 122 -23.08 6.64 -14.09
C ARG A 122 -23.30 5.70 -12.91
N LYS A 123 -23.74 6.22 -11.76
CA LYS A 123 -24.14 5.41 -10.61
C LYS A 123 -25.42 4.63 -10.91
N SER A 124 -26.43 5.27 -11.49
CA SER A 124 -27.72 4.67 -11.89
C SER A 124 -27.57 3.64 -13.02
N THR A 125 -26.83 3.93 -14.09
CA THR A 125 -26.57 2.99 -15.20
C THR A 125 -25.82 1.75 -14.72
N ARG A 126 -24.92 1.90 -13.74
CA ARG A 126 -24.24 0.78 -13.09
C ARG A 126 -25.19 -0.06 -12.20
N SER A 127 -26.34 0.49 -11.81
CA SER A 127 -27.44 -0.22 -11.12
C SER A 127 -28.45 -0.83 -12.10
N THR A 128 -28.62 -0.27 -13.30
CA THR A 128 -29.62 -0.74 -14.30
C THR A 128 -29.11 -1.88 -15.18
N THR A 129 -27.80 -2.13 -15.26
CA THR A 129 -27.29 -3.37 -15.92
C THR A 129 -27.51 -4.64 -15.09
N SER A 130 -28.17 -4.53 -13.93
CA SER A 130 -28.47 -5.63 -13.01
C SER A 130 -29.96 -5.81 -12.70
N VAL A 131 -30.87 -5.07 -13.34
CA VAL A 131 -32.31 -5.22 -13.12
C VAL A 131 -33.08 -4.95 -14.42
N GLU A 132 -33.19 -5.98 -15.25
CA GLU A 132 -34.31 -6.12 -16.18
C GLU A 132 -35.07 -7.39 -15.74
N ASN A 133 -35.85 -7.24 -14.67
CA ASN A 133 -37.05 -8.02 -14.38
C ASN A 133 -37.76 -7.45 -13.13
N ALA A 134 -39.08 -7.34 -13.26
CA ALA A 134 -40.11 -7.09 -12.23
C ALA A 134 -40.36 -5.64 -11.75
N THR A 135 -41.25 -5.00 -12.50
CA THR A 135 -42.38 -4.10 -12.19
C THR A 135 -42.89 -4.05 -10.72
N ASP A 136 -42.87 -2.82 -10.18
CA ASP A 136 -43.94 -2.10 -9.41
C ASP A 136 -44.17 -2.34 -7.89
N PRO A 137 -44.90 -1.44 -7.18
CA PRO A 137 -44.29 -0.47 -6.26
C PRO A 137 -44.88 -0.51 -4.84
N GLN A 138 -44.23 0.12 -3.85
CA GLN A 138 -44.85 1.07 -2.89
C GLN A 138 -44.03 1.33 -1.62
N THR A 139 -44.14 2.60 -1.19
CA THR A 139 -44.10 3.15 0.18
C THR A 139 -42.78 3.21 0.95
N SER A 140 -42.22 4.43 0.97
CA SER A 140 -41.91 5.25 2.17
C SER A 140 -41.63 4.49 3.47
N THR A 141 -40.56 4.77 4.23
CA THR A 141 -40.41 6.01 5.01
C THR A 141 -39.02 6.02 5.67
N GLU A 142 -38.42 7.20 5.83
CA GLU A 142 -37.39 7.55 6.83
C GLU A 142 -36.02 6.84 6.85
N ARG A 143 -35.00 7.52 6.27
CA ARG A 143 -33.74 7.85 6.98
C ARG A 143 -32.89 8.82 6.16
N THR A 144 -33.27 10.10 6.19
CA THR A 144 -32.34 11.18 5.86
C THR A 144 -31.62 11.56 7.15
N GLN A 145 -30.44 10.98 7.40
CA GLN A 145 -29.31 11.56 8.16
C GLN A 145 -28.21 10.49 8.40
N ALA A 146 -27.63 9.96 7.32
CA ALA A 146 -26.35 9.25 7.37
C ALA A 146 -25.70 9.25 5.99
N SER A 147 -25.59 10.42 5.36
CA SER A 147 -24.88 10.56 4.09
C SER A 147 -24.32 11.95 4.01
N GLN A 148 -23.05 12.10 4.41
CA GLN A 148 -22.09 13.04 3.81
C GLN A 148 -20.71 12.99 4.51
N ASN A 149 -20.13 11.80 4.68
CA ASN A 149 -18.69 11.72 4.99
C ASN A 149 -17.97 10.53 4.35
N GLY A 150 -18.33 10.20 3.11
CA GLY A 150 -17.59 9.27 2.26
C GLY A 150 -16.28 9.84 1.72
N GLN A 151 -15.51 10.58 2.54
CA GLN A 151 -14.16 11.00 2.19
C GLN A 151 -13.24 9.77 2.22
N ASN A 152 -12.43 9.62 1.19
CA ASN A 152 -11.47 8.53 1.01
C ASN A 152 -10.59 8.36 2.26
N SER A 153 -10.92 7.40 3.12
CA SER A 153 -10.13 7.08 4.30
C SER A 153 -8.72 6.60 3.88
N PHE A 154 -7.68 7.07 4.57
CA PHE A 154 -6.28 6.69 4.33
C PHE A 154 -6.09 5.16 4.33
N ALA A 155 -6.82 4.44 5.21
CA ALA A 155 -6.84 2.98 5.23
C ALA A 155 -7.30 2.37 3.90
N ARG A 156 -8.38 2.92 3.31
CA ARG A 156 -8.94 2.47 2.03
C ARG A 156 -8.00 2.78 0.85
N LEU A 157 -7.24 3.88 0.92
CA LEU A 157 -6.22 4.18 -0.08
C LEU A 157 -5.07 3.16 -0.01
N SER A 158 -4.55 2.89 1.19
CA SER A 158 -3.49 1.91 1.42
C SER A 158 -3.89 0.50 0.98
N GLU A 159 -5.10 0.06 1.33
CA GLU A 159 -5.67 -1.21 0.86
C GLU A 159 -5.75 -1.27 -0.68
N ARG A 160 -6.22 -0.18 -1.32
CA ARG A 160 -6.36 -0.13 -2.78
C ARG A 160 -5.00 -0.20 -3.48
N ILE A 161 -3.98 0.44 -2.94
CA ILE A 161 -2.61 0.37 -3.47
C ILE A 161 -2.08 -1.07 -3.37
N PHE A 162 -2.38 -1.77 -2.26
CA PHE A 162 -1.96 -3.17 -2.07
C PHE A 162 -2.70 -4.15 -2.98
N THR A 163 -3.97 -3.87 -3.32
CA THR A 163 -4.84 -4.80 -4.06
C THR A 163 -4.98 -4.51 -5.55
N SER A 164 -4.51 -3.36 -6.07
CA SER A 164 -4.73 -2.97 -7.47
C SER A 164 -4.06 -3.89 -8.51
N SER A 165 -3.09 -4.70 -8.10
CA SER A 165 -2.38 -5.68 -8.96
C SER A 165 -1.79 -6.84 -8.14
N ASP A 166 -2.55 -7.33 -7.14
CA ASP A 166 -2.13 -8.43 -6.25
C ASP A 166 -0.72 -8.24 -5.65
N GLY A 167 -0.38 -7.00 -5.29
CA GLY A 167 0.90 -6.62 -4.66
C GLY A 167 2.09 -6.52 -5.60
N PHE A 168 1.99 -6.95 -6.86
CA PHE A 168 3.11 -6.97 -7.79
C PHE A 168 3.63 -5.57 -8.12
N SER A 169 2.76 -4.57 -8.23
CA SER A 169 3.17 -3.17 -8.45
C SER A 169 4.01 -2.63 -7.29
N ILE A 170 3.73 -3.04 -6.05
CA ILE A 170 4.51 -2.62 -4.88
C ILE A 170 5.89 -3.26 -4.91
N SER A 171 5.97 -4.56 -5.24
CA SER A 171 7.26 -5.25 -5.39
C SER A 171 8.12 -4.64 -6.50
N ILE A 172 7.53 -4.27 -7.64
CA ILE A 172 8.24 -3.54 -8.70
C ILE A 172 8.75 -2.19 -8.18
N LEU A 173 7.93 -1.44 -7.46
CA LEU A 173 8.32 -0.13 -6.91
C LEU A 173 9.51 -0.26 -5.95
N VAL A 174 9.51 -1.30 -5.11
CA VAL A 174 10.59 -1.61 -4.17
C VAL A 174 11.87 -1.96 -4.92
N TRP A 175 11.80 -2.85 -5.91
CA TRP A 175 12.97 -3.18 -6.74
C TRP A 175 13.48 -1.96 -7.50
N ALA A 176 12.60 -1.16 -8.10
CA ALA A 176 12.98 0.06 -8.81
C ALA A 176 13.68 1.03 -7.87
N GLY A 177 13.16 1.24 -6.67
CA GLY A 177 13.80 2.05 -5.63
C GLY A 177 15.18 1.51 -5.23
N PHE A 178 15.31 0.19 -5.04
CA PHE A 178 16.58 -0.46 -4.75
C PHE A 178 17.60 -0.25 -5.88
N PHE A 179 17.23 -0.47 -7.14
CA PHE A 179 18.14 -0.25 -8.27
C PHE A 179 18.50 1.22 -8.48
N MET A 180 17.58 2.15 -8.20
CA MET A 180 17.89 3.58 -8.16
C MET A 180 18.90 3.90 -7.06
N LEU A 181 18.80 3.24 -5.90
CA LEU A 181 19.78 3.37 -4.84
C LEU A 181 21.14 2.76 -5.21
N CYS A 182 21.17 1.60 -5.88
CA CYS A 182 22.40 1.04 -6.46
C CYS A 182 23.08 2.05 -7.39
N LEU A 183 22.30 2.69 -8.27
CA LEU A 183 22.82 3.69 -9.20
C LEU A 183 23.36 4.91 -8.46
N ALA A 184 22.64 5.39 -7.44
CA ALA A 184 23.10 6.49 -6.60
C ALA A 184 24.42 6.14 -5.88
N ALA A 185 24.52 4.93 -5.33
CA ALA A 185 25.73 4.45 -4.67
C ALA A 185 26.91 4.25 -5.64
N PHE A 186 26.61 3.87 -6.89
CA PHE A 186 27.61 3.81 -7.95
C PHE A 186 28.16 5.19 -8.30
N ILE A 187 27.26 6.17 -8.51
CA ILE A 187 27.62 7.57 -8.81
C ILE A 187 28.43 8.18 -7.67
N ALA A 188 28.03 7.93 -6.43
CA ALA A 188 28.73 8.40 -5.23
C ALA A 188 29.99 7.59 -4.88
N LYS A 189 30.32 6.55 -5.67
CA LYS A 189 31.48 5.65 -5.48
C LYS A 189 31.53 4.94 -4.12
N ASN A 190 30.39 4.78 -3.44
CA ASN A 190 30.29 4.07 -2.16
C ASN A 190 29.69 2.66 -2.24
N HIS A 191 29.65 2.10 -3.45
CA HIS A 191 29.17 0.74 -3.72
C HIS A 191 30.15 -0.35 -3.26
N ASP A 192 31.46 -0.10 -3.36
CA ASP A 192 32.54 -1.04 -3.06
C ASP A 192 33.71 -0.30 -2.39
N ILE A 193 33.68 -0.18 -1.06
CA ILE A 193 34.68 0.57 -0.27
C ILE A 193 35.28 -0.32 0.81
N THR A 194 36.61 -0.31 0.89
CA THR A 194 37.38 -0.75 2.05
C THR A 194 37.90 0.44 2.88
N TYR A 195 38.01 0.25 4.20
CA TYR A 195 38.74 1.18 5.06
C TYR A 195 39.62 0.44 6.07
N PRO A 196 40.75 1.04 6.49
CA PRO A 196 41.63 0.45 7.49
C PRO A 196 40.97 0.58 8.88
N ALA A 197 40.40 -0.52 9.38
CA ALA A 197 39.75 -0.59 10.68
C ALA A 197 40.74 -0.92 11.82
N GLY A 198 41.97 -1.35 11.50
CA GLY A 198 43.03 -1.62 12.46
C GLY A 198 44.39 -1.87 11.76
N PRO A 199 45.47 -2.14 12.51
CA PRO A 199 46.84 -2.22 11.99
C PRO A 199 47.06 -3.29 10.88
N SER A 200 46.13 -4.23 10.74
CA SER A 200 46.15 -5.28 9.72
C SER A 200 44.73 -5.71 9.29
N LEU A 201 43.75 -4.81 9.37
CA LEU A 201 42.35 -5.12 9.06
C LEU A 201 41.80 -4.07 8.09
N ASP A 202 41.67 -4.46 6.83
CA ASP A 202 40.95 -3.69 5.82
C ASP A 202 39.52 -4.23 5.72
N LYS A 203 38.56 -3.42 6.14
CA LYS A 203 37.16 -3.83 6.28
C LYS A 203 36.32 -3.34 5.11
N GLN A 204 35.56 -4.26 4.51
CA GLN A 204 34.70 -3.99 3.38
C GLN A 204 33.31 -3.50 3.82
N VAL A 205 33.01 -2.24 3.57
CA VAL A 205 31.73 -1.63 3.97
C VAL A 205 31.00 -1.01 2.79
N GLY A 206 31.31 -1.34 1.54
CA GLY A 206 30.53 -0.85 0.40
C GLY A 206 29.05 -1.28 0.42
N PHE A 207 28.17 -0.51 -0.23
CA PHE A 207 26.73 -0.79 -0.28
C PHE A 207 26.39 -2.24 -0.70
N PHE A 208 27.10 -2.81 -1.67
CA PHE A 208 26.86 -4.18 -2.14
C PHE A 208 27.17 -5.26 -1.09
N TRP A 209 27.98 -4.92 -0.11
CA TRP A 209 28.41 -5.83 0.96
C TRP A 209 27.54 -5.72 2.20
N SER A 210 26.58 -4.79 2.21
CA SER A 210 25.54 -4.74 3.23
C SER A 210 24.51 -5.86 3.00
N LEU A 211 24.58 -6.87 3.86
CA LEU A 211 23.80 -8.09 3.73
C LEU A 211 22.29 -7.84 3.87
N SER A 212 21.92 -6.93 4.77
CA SER A 212 20.53 -6.54 5.03
C SER A 212 19.87 -5.94 3.80
N TRP A 213 20.48 -4.92 3.20
CA TRP A 213 19.90 -4.19 2.06
C TRP A 213 19.61 -5.10 0.87
N SER A 214 20.59 -5.90 0.47
CA SER A 214 20.46 -6.80 -0.67
C SER A 214 19.41 -7.89 -0.43
N ILE A 215 19.48 -8.59 0.71
CA ILE A 215 18.55 -9.70 0.98
C ILE A 215 17.13 -9.19 1.21
N GLU A 216 16.98 -8.11 1.98
CA GLU A 216 15.66 -7.60 2.35
C GLU A 216 14.92 -6.99 1.16
N CYS A 217 15.59 -6.10 0.42
CA CYS A 217 14.95 -5.34 -0.66
C CYS A 217 14.76 -6.14 -1.94
N LEU A 218 15.64 -7.10 -2.23
CA LEU A 218 15.50 -7.93 -3.43
C LEU A 218 14.55 -9.11 -3.21
N LEU A 219 14.55 -9.70 -2.01
CA LEU A 219 13.87 -10.97 -1.76
C LEU A 219 12.79 -10.88 -0.69
N LEU A 220 13.11 -10.47 0.54
CA LEU A 220 12.21 -10.67 1.68
C LEU A 220 10.98 -9.77 1.64
N TYR A 221 11.14 -8.44 1.52
CA TYR A 221 10.00 -7.52 1.46
C TYR A 221 9.11 -7.76 0.22
N PRO A 222 9.66 -7.86 -1.01
CA PRO A 222 8.86 -8.15 -2.19
C PRO A 222 8.06 -9.45 -2.08
N THR A 223 8.66 -10.51 -1.51
CA THR A 223 7.96 -11.79 -1.27
C THR A 223 6.83 -11.63 -0.26
N SER A 224 7.06 -10.88 0.82
CA SER A 224 6.03 -10.60 1.82
C SER A 224 4.85 -9.82 1.21
N PHE A 225 5.11 -8.79 0.41
CA PHE A 225 4.06 -8.00 -0.23
C PHE A 225 3.20 -8.83 -1.17
N LEU A 226 3.83 -9.66 -2.01
CA LEU A 226 3.12 -10.57 -2.91
C LEU A 226 2.28 -11.58 -2.12
N LEU A 227 2.84 -12.16 -1.06
CA LEU A 227 2.14 -13.15 -0.23
C LEU A 227 0.88 -12.54 0.41
N ILE A 228 1.01 -11.39 1.06
CA ILE A 228 -0.08 -10.71 1.76
C ILE A 228 -1.10 -10.17 0.76
N ALA A 229 -0.68 -9.54 -0.33
CA ALA A 229 -1.60 -9.00 -1.31
C ALA A 229 -2.42 -10.10 -1.99
N ASN A 230 -1.80 -11.23 -2.34
CA ASN A 230 -2.53 -12.39 -2.87
C ASN A 230 -3.55 -12.93 -1.88
N LEU A 231 -3.22 -12.97 -0.58
CA LEU A 231 -4.15 -13.36 0.46
C LEU A 231 -5.33 -12.38 0.57
N VAL A 232 -5.06 -11.07 0.61
CA VAL A 232 -6.10 -10.03 0.72
C VAL A 232 -7.01 -10.07 -0.51
N SER A 233 -6.45 -10.13 -1.71
CA SER A 233 -7.22 -10.24 -2.96
C SER A 233 -8.04 -11.51 -3.01
N PHE A 234 -7.48 -12.65 -2.58
CA PHE A 234 -8.22 -13.90 -2.46
C PHE A 234 -9.40 -13.76 -1.49
N TRP A 235 -9.14 -13.30 -0.27
CA TRP A 235 -10.16 -13.12 0.76
C TRP A 235 -11.27 -12.16 0.30
N LYS A 236 -10.91 -11.09 -0.39
CA LYS A 236 -11.85 -10.11 -0.91
C LYS A 236 -12.73 -10.68 -2.02
N ARG A 237 -12.18 -11.47 -2.94
CA ARG A 237 -12.97 -12.17 -3.96
C ARG A 237 -13.97 -13.13 -3.32
N GLU A 238 -13.47 -13.90 -2.35
CA GLU A 238 -14.23 -14.96 -1.72
C GLU A 238 -15.31 -14.46 -0.76
N SER A 239 -15.00 -13.44 0.03
CA SER A 239 -16.00 -12.73 0.82
C SER A 239 -17.03 -12.05 -0.06
N GLN A 240 -16.68 -11.56 -1.25
CA GLN A 240 -17.68 -10.97 -2.16
C GLN A 240 -18.62 -11.99 -2.80
N THR A 241 -18.14 -13.20 -3.09
CA THR A 241 -18.96 -14.27 -3.68
C THR A 241 -19.90 -14.91 -2.66
N ALA A 242 -19.48 -14.98 -1.40
CA ALA A 242 -20.31 -15.55 -0.34
C ALA A 242 -21.35 -14.57 0.24
N VAL A 243 -21.19 -13.27 -0.02
CA VAL A 243 -22.09 -12.24 0.48
C VAL A 243 -23.35 -12.15 -0.40
N GLN A 244 -24.49 -12.59 0.15
CA GLN A 244 -25.80 -12.48 -0.50
C GLN A 244 -26.48 -11.11 -0.30
N SER A 245 -26.01 -10.28 0.65
CA SER A 245 -26.63 -8.97 0.99
C SER A 245 -25.67 -7.78 0.98
N GLU A 246 -26.14 -6.57 0.66
CA GLU A 246 -25.31 -5.35 0.69
C GLU A 246 -24.74 -5.04 2.10
N GLY A 247 -25.39 -5.53 3.16
CA GLY A 247 -25.01 -5.29 4.57
C GLY A 247 -23.66 -5.91 4.98
N GLU A 248 -23.23 -7.01 4.36
CA GLU A 248 -21.93 -7.62 4.67
C GLU A 248 -20.76 -7.01 3.88
N LYS A 249 -21.03 -6.31 2.77
CA LYS A 249 -20.03 -5.48 2.08
C LYS A 249 -19.71 -4.22 2.88
N SER A 250 -20.67 -3.69 3.65
CA SER A 250 -20.37 -2.64 4.65
C SER A 250 -19.42 -3.15 5.72
N THR A 251 -19.54 -4.40 6.18
CA THR A 251 -18.71 -4.94 7.28
C THR A 251 -17.20 -4.85 7.03
N TRP A 252 -16.72 -5.17 5.82
CA TRP A 252 -15.30 -5.00 5.48
C TRP A 252 -14.87 -3.54 5.49
N ASN A 253 -15.70 -2.66 4.93
CA ASN A 253 -15.41 -1.22 4.90
C ASN A 253 -15.42 -0.60 6.30
N ASP A 254 -16.33 -1.04 7.15
CA ASP A 254 -16.43 -0.62 8.55
C ASP A 254 -15.22 -1.12 9.35
N LEU A 255 -14.76 -2.35 9.08
CA LEU A 255 -13.51 -2.87 9.64
C LEU A 255 -12.32 -2.02 9.20
N MET A 256 -12.18 -1.71 7.91
CA MET A 256 -11.11 -0.84 7.40
C MET A 256 -11.14 0.55 8.04
N ASP A 257 -12.33 1.12 8.26
CA ASP A 257 -12.46 2.41 8.91
C ASP A 257 -12.11 2.34 10.40
N SER A 258 -12.44 1.25 11.09
CA SER A 258 -12.01 1.01 12.48
C SER A 258 -10.49 0.86 12.62
N LEU A 259 -9.82 0.36 11.57
CA LEU A 259 -8.36 0.22 11.51
C LEU A 259 -7.64 1.48 11.02
N ARG A 260 -8.35 2.59 10.79
CA ARG A 260 -7.76 3.86 10.31
C ARG A 260 -6.62 4.36 11.21
N PHE A 261 -6.74 4.21 12.52
CA PHE A 261 -5.71 4.64 13.46
C PHE A 261 -4.41 3.83 13.31
N PRO A 262 -4.43 2.47 13.34
CA PRO A 262 -3.26 1.65 13.02
C PRO A 262 -2.55 2.02 11.70
N PHE A 263 -3.30 2.30 10.63
CA PHE A 263 -2.71 2.71 9.35
C PHE A 263 -1.93 4.03 9.45
N TRP A 264 -2.47 5.00 10.18
CA TRP A 264 -1.78 6.27 10.44
C TRP A 264 -0.57 6.09 11.34
N VAL A 265 -0.67 5.27 12.38
CA VAL A 265 0.47 4.93 13.25
C VAL A 265 1.58 4.28 12.44
N ALA A 266 1.27 3.34 11.55
CA ALA A 266 2.24 2.71 10.66
C ALA A 266 2.96 3.73 9.76
N ALA A 267 2.23 4.69 9.17
CA ALA A 267 2.83 5.76 8.38
C ALA A 267 3.72 6.67 9.23
N SER A 268 3.27 7.06 10.43
CA SER A 268 4.06 7.88 11.36
C SER A 268 5.34 7.18 11.81
N VAL A 269 5.28 5.90 12.16
CA VAL A 269 6.47 5.12 12.53
C VAL A 269 7.44 5.05 11.37
N ALA A 270 6.96 4.74 10.16
CA ALA A 270 7.82 4.59 8.99
C ALA A 270 8.49 5.91 8.56
N PHE A 271 7.74 7.02 8.51
CA PHE A 271 8.29 8.29 8.02
C PHE A 271 8.87 9.19 9.13
N ALA A 272 8.28 9.24 10.31
CA ALA A 272 8.80 10.08 11.39
C ALA A 272 9.91 9.38 12.17
N LEU A 273 9.72 8.11 12.58
CA LEU A 273 10.73 7.42 13.38
C LEU A 273 11.85 6.85 12.50
N VAL A 274 11.51 6.04 11.51
CA VAL A 274 12.55 5.38 10.70
C VAL A 274 13.20 6.35 9.72
N PHE A 275 12.43 7.14 8.98
CA PHE A 275 13.06 8.12 8.10
C PHE A 275 13.63 9.30 8.91
N VAL A 276 12.82 10.18 9.52
CA VAL A 276 13.34 11.43 10.10
C VAL A 276 14.26 11.21 11.31
N VAL A 277 13.81 10.49 12.34
CA VAL A 277 14.57 10.34 13.60
C VAL A 277 15.80 9.47 13.41
N GLN A 278 15.69 8.31 12.75
CA GLN A 278 16.84 7.43 12.57
C GLN A 278 17.86 8.00 11.58
N TRP A 279 17.44 8.60 10.47
CA TRP A 279 18.36 9.30 9.57
C TRP A 279 19.05 10.46 10.28
N GLY A 280 18.28 11.30 10.98
CA GLY A 280 18.79 12.45 11.71
C GLY A 280 19.79 12.04 12.80
N GLY A 281 19.40 11.09 13.65
CA GLY A 281 20.22 10.65 14.78
C GLY A 281 21.47 9.85 14.38
N VAL A 282 21.39 9.02 13.34
CA VAL A 282 22.51 8.14 12.96
C VAL A 282 23.42 8.80 11.93
N TYR A 283 22.86 9.38 10.86
CA TYR A 283 23.65 9.84 9.71
C TYR A 283 23.87 11.33 9.72
N LEU A 284 22.83 12.14 9.99
CA LEU A 284 23.02 13.58 10.05
C LEU A 284 23.98 13.94 11.20
N VAL A 285 23.74 13.43 12.40
CA VAL A 285 24.63 13.63 13.55
C VAL A 285 25.98 12.93 13.33
N GLY A 286 25.98 11.65 12.93
CA GLY A 286 27.22 10.87 12.77
C GLY A 286 28.18 11.40 11.69
N LEU A 287 27.67 12.10 10.67
CA LEU A 287 28.50 12.73 9.63
C LEU A 287 28.91 14.17 9.94
N THR A 288 28.24 14.85 10.89
CA THR A 288 28.51 16.26 11.22
C THR A 288 29.29 16.46 12.51
N GLN A 289 29.24 15.50 13.43
CA GLN A 289 30.07 15.53 14.63
C GLN A 289 31.53 15.22 14.33
N THR A 290 32.42 15.76 15.17
CA THR A 290 33.87 15.59 15.08
C THR A 290 34.36 14.25 15.59
N ASP A 291 33.57 13.60 16.45
CA ASP A 291 33.92 12.29 16.99
C ASP A 291 33.61 11.20 15.96
N ALA A 292 34.50 10.19 15.88
CA ALA A 292 34.30 9.09 14.96
C ALA A 292 33.03 8.30 15.32
N PRO A 293 32.15 7.99 14.35
CA PRO A 293 30.92 7.27 14.63
C PRO A 293 31.22 5.87 15.19
N GLU A 294 30.36 5.41 16.10
CA GLU A 294 30.54 4.09 16.74
C GLU A 294 30.54 2.95 15.71
N LEU A 295 29.63 2.98 14.74
CA LEU A 295 29.53 1.95 13.70
C LEU A 295 29.79 2.58 12.33
N ILE A 296 30.82 2.10 11.63
CA ILE A 296 31.14 2.59 10.29
C ILE A 296 30.48 1.68 9.26
N ASP A 297 29.53 2.23 8.51
CA ASP A 297 28.88 1.57 7.37
C ASP A 297 29.18 2.30 6.04
N TRP A 298 28.54 1.85 4.95
CA TRP A 298 28.72 2.37 3.60
C TRP A 298 28.40 3.86 3.42
N LEU A 299 27.71 4.49 4.37
CA LEU A 299 27.40 5.92 4.38
C LEU A 299 28.30 6.67 5.36
N LEU A 300 28.51 6.13 6.56
CA LEU A 300 29.35 6.72 7.61
C LEU A 300 30.85 6.63 7.31
N VAL A 301 31.26 5.78 6.36
CA VAL A 301 32.66 5.67 5.90
C VAL A 301 33.22 6.99 5.37
N ALA A 302 32.37 7.94 4.95
CA ALA A 302 32.79 9.28 4.55
C ALA A 302 33.57 10.04 5.63
N HIS A 303 33.38 9.70 6.91
CA HIS A 303 34.14 10.30 8.00
C HIS A 303 35.60 9.82 8.04
N VAL A 304 35.85 8.55 7.67
CA VAL A 304 37.19 7.93 7.69
C VAL A 304 37.88 8.01 6.32
N ARG A 305 37.10 7.97 5.24
CA ARG A 305 37.55 8.02 3.85
C ARG A 305 36.88 9.15 3.07
N PRO A 306 37.08 10.43 3.47
CA PRO A 306 36.53 11.58 2.76
C PRO A 306 37.14 11.75 1.35
N ASP A 307 38.24 11.05 1.06
CA ASP A 307 38.89 10.99 -0.25
C ASP A 307 38.05 10.24 -1.30
N VAL A 308 37.18 9.32 -0.88
CA VAL A 308 36.35 8.52 -1.79
C VAL A 308 34.96 9.12 -1.94
N ILE A 309 34.32 9.47 -0.83
CA ILE A 309 32.97 10.05 -0.77
C ILE A 309 32.98 11.25 0.17
N THR A 310 32.51 12.39 -0.33
CA THR A 310 32.44 13.59 0.49
C THR A 310 31.29 13.49 1.50
N VAL A 311 31.42 14.20 2.63
CA VAL A 311 30.35 14.27 3.66
C VAL A 311 29.01 14.74 3.07
N SER A 312 29.04 15.68 2.12
CA SER A 312 27.82 16.19 1.48
C SER A 312 27.15 15.15 0.59
N GLU A 313 27.94 14.39 -0.18
CA GLU A 313 27.42 13.28 -1.00
C GLU A 313 26.86 12.17 -0.11
N ALA A 314 27.56 11.80 0.96
CA ALA A 314 27.08 10.80 1.92
C ALA A 314 25.78 11.24 2.62
N LEU A 315 25.63 12.52 2.97
CA LEU A 315 24.37 13.06 3.51
C LEU A 315 23.23 12.98 2.49
N PHE A 316 23.49 13.28 1.22
CA PHE A 316 22.48 13.19 0.17
C PHE A 316 22.05 11.74 -0.10
N VAL A 317 23.02 10.83 -0.24
CA VAL A 317 22.75 9.41 -0.49
C VAL A 317 22.08 8.75 0.72
N SER A 318 22.48 9.09 1.94
CA SER A 318 21.82 8.59 3.16
C SER A 318 20.38 9.09 3.28
N LEU A 319 20.10 10.34 2.92
CA LEU A 319 18.74 10.87 2.90
C LEU A 319 17.85 10.10 1.92
N LEU A 320 18.35 9.84 0.71
CA LEU A 320 17.65 9.01 -0.29
C LEU A 320 17.43 7.59 0.23
N ALA A 321 18.48 6.95 0.76
CA ALA A 321 18.42 5.61 1.31
C ALA A 321 17.34 5.49 2.39
N PHE A 322 17.33 6.40 3.37
CA PHE A 322 16.37 6.36 4.48
C PHE A 322 14.96 6.77 4.09
N SER A 323 14.80 7.67 3.11
CA SER A 323 13.48 7.96 2.54
C SER A 323 12.88 6.73 1.86
N TYR A 324 13.70 5.97 1.13
CA TYR A 324 13.34 4.71 0.50
C TYR A 324 13.04 3.63 1.55
N SER A 325 13.87 3.47 2.58
CA SER A 325 13.57 2.55 3.70
C SER A 325 12.26 2.89 4.39
N GLY A 326 11.98 4.18 4.64
CA GLY A 326 10.70 4.64 5.19
C GLY A 326 9.52 4.21 4.32
N LEU A 327 9.63 4.33 2.99
CA LEU A 327 8.60 3.87 2.07
C LEU A 327 8.40 2.34 2.13
N VAL A 328 9.49 1.56 2.15
CA VAL A 328 9.44 0.09 2.23
C VAL A 328 8.81 -0.36 3.55
N TYR A 329 9.20 0.23 4.67
CA TYR A 329 8.62 -0.09 5.98
C TYR A 329 7.16 0.31 6.08
N TRP A 330 6.75 1.42 5.46
CA TRP A 330 5.34 1.77 5.39
C TRP A 330 4.53 0.69 4.67
N PHE A 331 4.97 0.24 3.49
CA PHE A 331 4.31 -0.87 2.79
C PHE A 331 4.28 -2.15 3.62
N TYR A 332 5.36 -2.43 4.35
CA TYR A 332 5.45 -3.59 5.20
C TYR A 332 4.48 -3.57 6.36
N PHE A 333 4.42 -2.49 7.13
CA PHE A 333 3.46 -2.36 8.23
C PHE A 333 2.01 -2.33 7.72
N VAL A 334 1.75 -1.70 6.58
CA VAL A 334 0.44 -1.78 5.90
C VAL A 334 0.08 -3.23 5.59
N GLY A 335 1.01 -4.01 5.05
CA GLY A 335 0.82 -5.44 4.80
C GLY A 335 0.47 -6.22 6.07
N LEU A 336 1.20 -6.00 7.16
CA LEU A 336 0.94 -6.67 8.45
C LEU A 336 -0.45 -6.31 9.02
N ILE A 337 -0.87 -5.05 8.90
CA ILE A 337 -2.23 -4.61 9.30
C ILE A 337 -3.29 -5.30 8.44
N LEU A 338 -3.07 -5.42 7.12
CA LEU A 338 -4.00 -6.11 6.23
C LEU A 338 -4.08 -7.60 6.54
N LEU A 339 -2.97 -8.25 6.88
CA LEU A 339 -2.94 -9.65 7.33
C LEU A 339 -3.82 -9.84 8.58
N PHE A 340 -3.67 -8.94 9.57
CA PHE A 340 -4.53 -8.92 10.75
C PHE A 340 -6.00 -8.70 10.38
N ALA A 341 -6.29 -7.75 9.48
CA ALA A 341 -7.64 -7.42 9.10
C ALA A 341 -8.36 -8.60 8.42
N VAL A 342 -7.66 -9.34 7.55
CA VAL A 342 -8.20 -10.57 6.96
C VAL A 342 -8.49 -11.62 8.04
N SER A 343 -7.60 -11.78 9.03
CA SER A 343 -7.83 -12.72 10.14
C SER A 343 -9.00 -12.33 11.03
N GLU A 344 -9.20 -11.03 11.25
CA GLU A 344 -10.35 -10.52 12.00
C GLU A 344 -11.66 -10.70 11.25
N ASP A 345 -11.70 -10.36 9.96
CA ASP A 345 -12.91 -10.52 9.15
C ASP A 345 -13.28 -12.00 9.01
N PHE A 346 -12.28 -12.89 8.83
CA PHE A 346 -12.48 -14.34 8.84
C PHE A 346 -13.09 -14.81 10.15
N HIS A 347 -12.53 -14.40 11.29
CA HIS A 347 -13.03 -14.78 12.61
C HIS A 347 -14.48 -14.35 12.80
N ARG A 348 -14.82 -13.09 12.48
CA ARG A 348 -16.18 -12.55 12.60
C ARG A 348 -17.19 -13.36 11.79
N ARG A 349 -16.86 -13.66 10.53
CA ARG A 349 -17.72 -14.44 9.63
C ARG A 349 -17.88 -15.89 10.11
N ALA A 350 -16.79 -16.53 10.51
CA ALA A 350 -16.82 -17.91 11.01
C ALA A 350 -17.63 -18.06 12.32
N THR A 351 -17.66 -17.02 13.16
CA THR A 351 -18.48 -17.00 14.38
C THR A 351 -19.92 -16.53 14.18
N SER A 352 -20.25 -16.00 13.00
CA SER A 352 -21.59 -15.50 12.71
C SER A 352 -22.57 -16.67 12.53
N PRO A 353 -23.82 -16.57 13.05
CA PRO A 353 -24.84 -17.59 12.86
C PRO A 353 -25.41 -17.66 11.43
N ASP A 354 -24.82 -16.98 10.45
CA ASP A 354 -25.34 -16.88 9.09
C ASP A 354 -25.27 -18.24 8.34
N PRO A 355 -26.38 -18.75 7.76
CA PRO A 355 -26.42 -20.04 7.05
C PRO A 355 -25.80 -20.05 5.63
N GLY A 356 -25.22 -18.94 5.15
CA GLY A 356 -24.77 -18.79 3.77
C GLY A 356 -23.47 -19.50 3.35
N PHE A 357 -22.73 -20.12 4.27
CA PHE A 357 -21.40 -20.70 4.00
C PHE A 357 -21.39 -22.22 4.24
N GLU A 358 -20.92 -22.98 3.24
CA GLU A 358 -20.63 -24.42 3.40
C GLU A 358 -19.43 -24.63 4.35
N ASP A 359 -19.49 -25.63 5.23
CA ASP A 359 -18.49 -25.79 6.29
C ASP A 359 -17.06 -26.07 5.79
N GLY A 360 -16.93 -26.80 4.67
CA GLY A 360 -15.62 -27.06 4.02
C GLY A 360 -14.93 -25.80 3.50
N PHE A 361 -15.68 -24.71 3.30
CA PHE A 361 -15.14 -23.42 2.91
C PHE A 361 -14.27 -22.79 4.01
N PHE A 362 -14.75 -22.79 5.25
CA PHE A 362 -14.02 -22.20 6.37
C PHE A 362 -12.78 -23.00 6.73
N GLU A 363 -12.84 -24.33 6.62
CA GLU A 363 -11.68 -25.20 6.85
C GLU A 363 -10.56 -24.93 5.84
N SER A 364 -10.86 -24.98 4.54
CA SER A 364 -9.88 -24.73 3.47
C SER A 364 -9.32 -23.30 3.50
N THR A 365 -10.18 -22.31 3.79
CA THR A 365 -9.77 -20.91 3.91
C THR A 365 -8.93 -20.67 5.16
N GLY A 366 -9.29 -21.29 6.28
CA GLY A 366 -8.54 -21.24 7.53
C GLY A 366 -7.14 -21.85 7.41
N GLU A 367 -6.99 -22.99 6.73
CA GLU A 367 -5.69 -23.59 6.44
C GLU A 367 -4.81 -22.65 5.59
N LYS A 368 -5.38 -22.06 4.53
CA LYS A 368 -4.67 -21.13 3.65
C LYS A 368 -4.22 -19.87 4.40
N LEU A 369 -5.09 -19.31 5.24
CA LEU A 369 -4.80 -18.15 6.05
C LEU A 369 -3.72 -18.45 7.10
N GLN A 370 -3.83 -19.57 7.83
CA GLN A 370 -2.81 -20.00 8.78
C GLN A 370 -1.43 -20.20 8.12
N ARG A 371 -1.40 -20.79 6.91
CA ARG A 371 -0.17 -20.92 6.13
C ARG A 371 0.42 -19.56 5.76
N CYS A 372 -0.40 -18.61 5.34
CA CYS A 372 0.04 -17.27 4.99
C CYS A 372 0.61 -16.53 6.21
N ILE A 373 -0.06 -16.63 7.36
CA ILE A 373 0.42 -16.05 8.64
C ILE A 373 1.78 -16.63 9.01
N TYR A 374 1.93 -17.96 8.95
CA TYR A 374 3.21 -18.63 9.21
C TYR A 374 4.32 -18.16 8.26
N LEU A 375 4.08 -18.16 6.95
CA LEU A 375 5.07 -17.73 5.95
C LEU A 375 5.47 -16.26 6.13
N SER A 376 4.50 -15.37 6.39
CA SER A 376 4.77 -13.96 6.65
C SER A 376 5.61 -13.78 7.91
N THR A 377 5.37 -14.59 8.94
CA THR A 377 6.15 -14.57 10.19
C THR A 377 7.59 -15.03 9.95
N VAL A 378 7.78 -16.14 9.23
CA VAL A 378 9.11 -16.64 8.85
C VAL A 378 9.90 -15.58 8.09
N ILE A 379 9.28 -14.92 7.10
CA ILE A 379 9.93 -13.84 6.35
C ILE A 379 10.33 -12.70 7.29
N GLY A 380 9.45 -12.28 8.21
CA GLY A 380 9.77 -11.24 9.18
C GLY A 380 10.91 -11.59 10.14
N ILE A 381 11.01 -12.86 10.57
CA ILE A 381 12.16 -13.32 11.35
C ILE A 381 13.44 -13.27 10.51
N PHE A 382 13.40 -13.68 9.24
CA PHE A 382 14.57 -13.56 8.36
C PHE A 382 14.99 -12.11 8.11
N VAL A 383 14.04 -11.17 8.02
CA VAL A 383 14.35 -9.73 7.96
C VAL A 383 15.09 -9.31 9.23
N ALA A 384 14.54 -9.61 10.41
CA ALA A 384 15.18 -9.27 11.68
C ALA A 384 16.59 -9.88 11.81
N THR A 385 16.75 -11.14 11.39
CA THR A 385 18.04 -11.84 11.34
C THR A 385 19.04 -11.17 10.39
N ALA A 386 18.61 -10.74 9.19
CA ALA A 386 19.48 -10.06 8.23
C ALA A 386 19.99 -8.72 8.76
N ILE A 387 19.11 -7.93 9.40
CA ILE A 387 19.47 -6.67 10.08
C ILE A 387 20.51 -6.95 11.17
N GLN A 388 20.27 -7.96 12.01
CA GLN A 388 21.19 -8.29 13.11
C GLN A 388 22.54 -8.81 12.60
N LEU A 389 22.56 -9.68 11.58
CA LEU A 389 23.80 -10.16 10.96
C LEU A 389 24.63 -9.02 10.38
N ASN A 390 23.98 -8.08 9.67
CA ASN A 390 24.68 -6.92 9.13
C ASN A 390 25.28 -6.06 10.26
N ALA A 391 24.54 -5.83 11.34
CA ALA A 391 25.03 -5.06 12.49
C ALA A 391 26.19 -5.75 13.23
N LEU A 392 26.15 -7.07 13.41
CA LEU A 392 27.24 -7.80 14.06
C LEU A 392 28.47 -7.91 13.16
N TYR A 393 28.29 -8.09 11.85
CA TYR A 393 29.40 -8.03 10.90
C TYR A 393 30.13 -6.70 11.01
N LEU A 394 29.43 -5.57 11.06
CA LEU A 394 30.05 -4.26 11.21
C LEU A 394 30.84 -4.11 12.52
N LYS A 395 30.56 -4.92 13.55
CA LYS A 395 31.33 -4.99 14.79
C LYS A 395 32.39 -6.07 14.85
N SER A 396 32.43 -7.01 13.91
CA SER A 396 33.44 -8.07 13.95
C SER A 396 34.77 -7.62 13.36
N ASP A 397 35.81 -8.39 13.60
CA ASP A 397 37.11 -8.29 12.93
C ASP A 397 37.14 -8.96 11.54
N GLY A 398 35.98 -9.26 10.96
CA GLY A 398 35.88 -9.83 9.62
C GLY A 398 36.14 -8.80 8.52
N GLU A 399 37.01 -9.14 7.57
CA GLU A 399 37.28 -8.33 6.38
C GLU A 399 36.02 -8.15 5.52
N THR A 400 35.30 -9.24 5.25
CA THR A 400 34.03 -9.24 4.48
C THR A 400 32.95 -9.98 5.27
N SER A 401 31.68 -9.66 5.00
CA SER A 401 30.54 -10.31 5.66
C SER A 401 30.49 -11.81 5.40
N LEU A 402 30.87 -12.22 4.19
CA LEU A 402 30.95 -13.63 3.79
C LEU A 402 32.14 -14.35 4.42
N SER A 403 33.33 -13.73 4.46
CA SER A 403 34.50 -14.34 5.10
C SER A 403 34.30 -14.48 6.61
N TRP A 404 33.64 -13.52 7.26
CA TRP A 404 33.26 -13.62 8.67
C TRP A 404 32.37 -14.83 8.95
N LEU A 405 31.30 -15.02 8.18
CA LEU A 405 30.40 -16.17 8.31
C LEU A 405 31.10 -17.50 7.97
N ALA A 406 31.95 -17.52 6.95
CA ALA A 406 32.70 -18.71 6.56
C ALA A 406 33.70 -19.12 7.65
N ASN A 407 34.42 -18.16 8.23
CA ASN A 407 35.36 -18.42 9.31
C ASN A 407 34.65 -18.93 10.57
N ASP A 408 33.48 -18.36 10.91
CA ASP A 408 32.65 -18.87 12.00
C ASP A 408 32.19 -20.31 11.75
N PHE A 409 31.78 -20.64 10.52
CA PHE A 409 31.42 -22.01 10.14
C PHE A 409 32.60 -22.99 10.29
N ILE A 410 33.79 -22.58 9.85
CA ILE A 410 35.01 -23.41 9.92
C ILE A 410 35.52 -23.56 11.35
N ALA A 411 35.28 -22.60 12.25
CA ALA A 411 35.72 -22.66 13.64
C ALA A 411 35.17 -23.90 14.40
N ILE A 412 34.03 -24.45 13.98
CA ILE A 412 33.53 -25.74 14.50
C ILE A 412 34.39 -26.93 14.04
N LEU A 413 34.85 -26.89 12.79
CA LEU A 413 35.62 -27.97 12.16
C LEU A 413 37.09 -27.93 12.54
N ASN A 414 37.62 -26.74 12.84
CA ASN A 414 39.00 -26.53 13.24
C ASN A 414 39.07 -25.52 14.40
N PRO A 415 39.03 -25.99 15.67
CA PRO A 415 39.11 -25.14 16.85
C PRO A 415 40.40 -24.31 16.95
N ASP A 416 41.46 -24.69 16.22
CA ASP A 416 42.75 -23.98 16.21
C ASP A 416 42.80 -22.86 15.15
N ALA A 417 41.77 -22.73 14.30
CA ALA A 417 41.66 -21.63 13.36
C ALA A 417 41.38 -20.30 14.11
N LYS A 418 41.96 -19.19 13.65
CA LYS A 418 41.72 -17.85 14.19
C LYS A 418 40.22 -17.60 14.38
N SER A 419 39.80 -17.44 15.63
CA SER A 419 38.45 -17.03 15.99
C SER A 419 38.22 -15.56 15.68
N TRP A 420 36.98 -15.20 15.35
CA TRP A 420 36.58 -13.79 15.22
C TRP A 420 36.40 -13.16 16.59
N ALA A 421 36.68 -11.87 16.70
CA ALA A 421 36.44 -11.06 17.90
C ALA A 421 35.37 -10.00 17.64
N LEU A 422 34.55 -9.72 18.66
CA LEU A 422 33.62 -8.60 18.62
C LEU A 422 34.33 -7.35 19.15
N LEU A 423 34.26 -6.26 18.41
CA LEU A 423 34.69 -4.95 18.88
C LEU A 423 33.72 -4.47 19.97
N GLU A 424 34.25 -4.01 21.11
CA GLU A 424 33.47 -3.53 22.27
C GLU A 424 32.60 -2.33 21.86
N GLN A 425 31.33 -2.58 21.51
CA GLN A 425 30.39 -1.51 21.16
C GLN A 425 28.93 -1.95 21.30
N SER A 426 28.08 -1.11 21.89
CA SER A 426 26.63 -1.26 21.87
C SER A 426 26.05 -0.89 20.49
N SER A 427 24.93 -1.49 20.05
CA SER A 427 24.24 -1.01 18.83
C SER A 427 22.73 -0.93 18.98
N VAL A 428 22.19 0.22 18.57
CA VAL A 428 20.75 0.48 18.41
C VAL A 428 20.10 -0.51 17.43
N SER A 429 20.86 -1.02 16.46
CA SER A 429 20.38 -2.01 15.48
C SER A 429 19.99 -3.36 16.09
N SER A 430 20.50 -3.72 17.27
CA SER A 430 20.08 -4.93 18.00
C SER A 430 18.68 -4.77 18.61
N LEU A 431 18.32 -3.54 18.98
CA LEU A 431 17.01 -3.22 19.55
C LEU A 431 15.93 -3.16 18.47
N THR A 432 16.20 -2.55 17.31
CA THR A 432 15.23 -2.46 16.20
C THR A 432 14.89 -3.83 15.61
N SER A 433 15.88 -4.71 15.40
CA SER A 433 15.65 -6.08 14.94
C SER A 433 14.87 -6.90 15.97
N SER A 434 15.17 -6.75 17.26
CA SER A 434 14.45 -7.44 18.34
C SER A 434 12.98 -7.00 18.45
N ILE A 435 12.69 -5.70 18.32
CA ILE A 435 11.32 -5.18 18.27
C ILE A 435 10.57 -5.76 17.06
N LEU A 436 11.23 -5.82 15.90
CA LEU A 436 10.64 -6.38 14.70
C LEU A 436 10.31 -7.87 14.86
N LEU A 437 11.21 -8.64 15.48
CA LEU A 437 10.98 -10.05 15.82
C LEU A 437 9.75 -10.20 16.73
N LEU A 438 9.70 -9.45 17.84
CA LEU A 438 8.59 -9.49 18.78
C LEU A 438 7.26 -9.11 18.14
N LEU A 439 7.25 -8.10 17.27
CA LEU A 439 6.06 -7.70 16.50
C LEU A 439 5.52 -8.88 15.66
N HIS A 440 6.40 -9.63 14.99
CA HIS A 440 6.00 -10.78 14.18
C HIS A 440 5.46 -11.93 15.02
N LEU A 441 6.09 -12.22 16.16
CA LEU A 441 5.61 -13.26 17.08
C LEU A 441 4.25 -12.90 17.69
N ALA A 442 4.06 -11.64 18.08
CA ALA A 442 2.78 -11.14 18.58
C ALA A 442 1.70 -11.23 17.50
N LEU A 443 2.00 -10.81 16.27
CA LEU A 443 1.06 -10.88 15.15
C LEU A 443 0.71 -12.32 14.79
N PHE A 444 1.70 -13.23 14.77
CA PHE A 444 1.49 -14.66 14.59
C PHE A 444 0.50 -15.19 15.63
N GLY A 445 0.76 -14.94 16.91
CA GLY A 445 -0.11 -15.38 18.01
C GLY A 445 -1.54 -14.86 17.87
N VAL A 446 -1.71 -13.56 17.70
CA VAL A 446 -3.04 -12.93 17.59
C VAL A 446 -3.82 -13.45 16.37
N CYS A 447 -3.19 -13.47 15.19
CA CYS A 447 -3.87 -13.91 13.97
C CYS A 447 -4.20 -15.40 14.03
N THR A 448 -3.30 -16.25 14.52
CA THR A 448 -3.54 -17.68 14.70
C THR A 448 -4.66 -17.96 15.69
N ILE A 449 -4.74 -17.23 16.81
CA ILE A 449 -5.85 -17.36 17.78
C ILE A 449 -7.18 -17.06 17.07
N LYS A 450 -7.26 -15.99 16.28
CA LYS A 450 -8.48 -15.62 15.54
C LYS A 450 -8.90 -16.69 14.53
N VAL A 451 -7.97 -17.17 13.71
CA VAL A 451 -8.23 -18.23 12.72
C VAL A 451 -8.70 -19.50 13.40
N ARG A 452 -8.01 -19.96 14.44
CA ARG A 452 -8.37 -21.19 15.15
C ARG A 452 -9.68 -21.06 15.92
N SER A 453 -9.96 -19.90 16.50
CA SER A 453 -11.24 -19.65 17.15
C SER A 453 -12.38 -19.66 16.16
N GLY A 454 -12.19 -19.11 14.94
CA GLY A 454 -13.17 -19.19 13.87
C GLY A 454 -13.43 -20.64 13.43
N LEU A 455 -12.36 -21.40 13.15
CA LEU A 455 -12.47 -22.82 12.79
C LEU A 455 -13.18 -23.65 13.87
N ARG A 456 -12.84 -23.44 15.15
CA ARG A 456 -13.49 -24.15 16.27
C ARG A 456 -14.98 -23.85 16.35
N ALA A 457 -15.39 -22.60 16.14
CA ALA A 457 -16.80 -22.21 16.15
C ALA A 457 -17.59 -22.96 15.07
N CYS A 458 -17.04 -23.07 13.86
CA CYS A 458 -17.63 -23.86 12.77
C CYS A 458 -17.76 -25.34 13.16
N TYR A 459 -16.69 -25.99 13.64
CA TYR A 459 -16.76 -27.39 14.06
C TYR A 459 -17.81 -27.64 15.16
N THR A 460 -17.91 -26.75 16.16
CA THR A 460 -18.90 -26.90 17.23
C THR A 460 -20.34 -26.76 16.76
N ARG A 461 -20.59 -25.98 15.71
CA ARG A 461 -21.93 -25.82 15.13
C ARG A 461 -22.41 -27.08 14.40
N ASN A 462 -21.47 -27.85 13.86
CA ASN A 462 -21.76 -29.02 13.04
C ASN A 462 -21.73 -30.34 13.80
N LEU A 463 -21.40 -30.32 15.10
CA LEU A 463 -21.47 -31.53 15.92
C LEU A 463 -22.94 -31.94 16.08
N PRO A 464 -23.34 -33.15 15.65
CA PRO A 464 -24.69 -33.64 15.87
C PRO A 464 -24.93 -33.70 17.38
N SER A 465 -26.04 -33.12 17.85
CA SER A 465 -26.39 -32.96 19.27
C SER A 465 -26.50 -34.27 20.08
N GLY A 466 -26.23 -35.43 19.48
CA GLY A 466 -26.28 -36.76 20.11
C GLY A 466 -24.94 -37.50 20.30
N LYS A 467 -23.78 -36.93 19.94
CA LYS A 467 -22.46 -37.60 20.08
C LYS A 467 -21.52 -37.00 21.13
N LEU A 468 -22.04 -36.26 22.10
CA LEU A 468 -21.22 -35.67 23.17
C LEU A 468 -20.66 -36.73 24.16
N SER A 469 -21.13 -37.98 24.11
CA SER A 469 -20.72 -39.04 25.05
C SER A 469 -19.86 -40.15 24.45
N ALA A 470 -19.43 -40.07 23.18
CA ALA A 470 -18.74 -41.18 22.49
C ALA A 470 -17.33 -40.85 21.95
N VAL A 471 -16.72 -39.74 22.36
CA VAL A 471 -15.38 -39.30 21.87
C VAL A 471 -14.28 -39.48 22.93
N THR A 472 -14.55 -40.19 24.04
CA THR A 472 -13.51 -40.51 25.04
C THR A 472 -12.87 -41.89 24.87
N SER A 473 -13.24 -42.68 23.86
CA SER A 473 -12.67 -44.01 23.69
C SER A 473 -12.76 -44.50 22.24
N SER A 474 -11.60 -44.87 21.69
CA SER A 474 -11.39 -45.59 20.42
C SER A 474 -11.23 -44.73 19.17
N GLU A 475 -10.02 -44.22 18.96
CA GLU A 475 -9.11 -44.72 17.90
C GLU A 475 -7.77 -43.98 18.03
N ARG A 476 -6.70 -44.71 18.34
CA ARG A 476 -5.33 -44.19 18.18
C ARG A 476 -5.04 -44.19 16.68
N GLU A 477 -5.49 -43.15 15.99
CA GLU A 477 -4.88 -42.77 14.72
C GLU A 477 -3.37 -42.49 14.94
N PRO A 478 -2.52 -42.77 13.94
CA PRO A 478 -1.10 -42.46 14.03
C PRO A 478 -0.93 -40.98 14.38
N ILE A 479 0.07 -40.65 15.19
CA ILE A 479 0.40 -39.30 15.64
C ILE A 479 0.65 -38.42 14.40
N ASP A 480 -0.40 -37.87 13.81
CA ASP A 480 -0.28 -36.82 12.80
C ASP A 480 -0.03 -35.54 13.59
N HIS A 481 1.23 -35.13 13.65
CA HIS A 481 1.63 -33.95 14.41
C HIS A 481 0.80 -32.75 13.96
N ASP A 482 0.07 -32.11 14.89
CA ASP A 482 -0.72 -30.91 14.61
C ASP A 482 0.14 -29.92 13.80
N PRO A 483 -0.29 -29.52 12.59
CA PRO A 483 0.48 -28.62 11.73
C PRO A 483 0.91 -27.34 12.44
N LEU A 484 0.17 -26.89 13.46
CA LEU A 484 0.54 -25.75 14.29
C LEU A 484 1.70 -26.03 15.24
N VAL A 485 1.76 -27.19 15.88
CA VAL A 485 2.88 -27.55 16.76
C VAL A 485 4.18 -27.52 15.95
N ARG A 486 4.15 -28.06 14.72
CA ARG A 486 5.29 -27.97 13.80
C ARG A 486 5.66 -26.52 13.49
N GLN A 487 4.69 -25.66 13.21
CA GLN A 487 4.96 -24.22 12.95
C GLN A 487 5.59 -23.54 14.17
N ILE A 488 5.07 -23.77 15.38
CA ILE A 488 5.62 -23.22 16.62
C ILE A 488 7.04 -23.71 16.86
N CYS A 489 7.32 -25.00 16.68
CA CYS A 489 8.68 -25.54 16.82
C CYS A 489 9.67 -24.87 15.87
N ILE A 490 9.27 -24.63 14.61
CA ILE A 490 10.14 -23.98 13.62
C ILE A 490 10.33 -22.50 13.98
N LEU A 491 9.27 -21.78 14.34
CA LEU A 491 9.39 -20.39 14.77
C LEU A 491 10.25 -20.26 16.03
N GLY A 492 10.11 -21.18 16.97
CA GLY A 492 10.95 -21.27 18.18
C GLY A 492 12.42 -21.52 17.84
N LEU A 493 12.71 -22.44 16.90
CA LEU A 493 14.06 -22.66 16.39
C LEU A 493 14.62 -21.38 15.75
N LEU A 494 13.85 -20.68 14.92
CA LEU A 494 14.30 -19.44 14.29
C LEU A 494 14.56 -18.32 15.31
N CYS A 495 13.75 -18.21 16.37
CA CYS A 495 13.99 -17.27 17.47
C CYS A 495 15.25 -17.62 18.26
N LEU A 496 15.47 -18.91 18.53
CA LEU A 496 16.68 -19.39 19.19
C LEU A 496 17.92 -19.08 18.32
N THR A 497 17.83 -19.33 17.01
CA THR A 497 18.88 -18.96 16.06
C THR A 497 19.16 -17.46 16.11
N PHE A 498 18.13 -16.61 16.03
CA PHE A 498 18.28 -15.16 16.13
C PHE A 498 19.01 -14.73 17.41
N GLY A 499 18.58 -15.24 18.57
CA GLY A 499 19.21 -14.93 19.86
C GLY A 499 20.64 -15.46 20.00
N SER A 500 21.00 -16.48 19.22
CA SER A 500 22.32 -17.11 19.23
C SER A 500 23.36 -16.40 18.35
N ILE A 501 22.94 -15.48 17.48
CA ILE A 501 23.83 -14.80 16.52
C ILE A 501 24.92 -14.04 17.29
N GLY A 502 26.17 -14.44 17.04
CA GLY A 502 27.35 -13.86 17.69
C GLY A 502 27.48 -14.12 19.20
N GLN A 503 26.74 -15.08 19.77
CA GLN A 503 26.89 -15.48 21.18
C GLN A 503 27.93 -16.58 21.38
N PHE A 504 28.21 -17.39 20.36
CA PHE A 504 29.17 -18.48 20.41
C PHE A 504 29.77 -18.73 19.02
N PHE A 505 30.94 -19.37 18.97
CA PHE A 505 31.60 -19.77 17.73
C PHE A 505 30.83 -20.89 17.03
N GLY A 506 30.55 -20.70 15.74
CA GLY A 506 29.83 -21.67 14.94
C GLY A 506 28.32 -21.49 14.90
N PHE A 507 27.80 -20.33 15.34
CA PHE A 507 26.38 -19.99 15.21
C PHE A 507 25.90 -20.06 13.75
N THR A 508 26.80 -19.91 12.77
CA THR A 508 26.51 -20.01 11.34
C THR A 508 26.01 -21.41 10.95
N VAL A 509 26.44 -22.47 11.63
CA VAL A 509 25.90 -23.83 11.40
C VAL A 509 24.44 -23.91 11.83
N LEU A 510 24.12 -23.37 13.00
CA LEU A 510 22.74 -23.30 13.49
C LEU A 510 21.87 -22.44 12.56
N LEU A 511 22.40 -21.32 12.07
CA LEU A 511 21.74 -20.46 11.09
C LEU A 511 21.41 -21.23 9.81
N PHE A 512 22.41 -21.91 9.21
CA PHE A 512 22.22 -22.68 7.98
C PHE A 512 21.26 -23.87 8.18
N ALA A 513 21.38 -24.61 9.27
CA ALA A 513 20.47 -25.70 9.61
C ALA A 513 19.03 -25.21 9.77
N SER A 514 18.82 -24.10 10.50
CA SER A 514 17.50 -23.50 10.68
C SER A 514 16.86 -23.06 9.35
N LEU A 515 17.67 -22.50 8.44
CA LEU A 515 17.24 -22.11 7.10
C LEU A 515 16.80 -23.34 6.28
N LEU A 516 17.60 -24.40 6.27
CA LEU A 516 17.28 -25.65 5.56
C LEU A 516 16.02 -26.32 6.10
N ILE A 517 15.87 -26.43 7.43
CA ILE A 517 14.69 -26.99 8.08
C ILE A 517 13.44 -26.19 7.70
N THR A 518 13.56 -24.86 7.69
CA THR A 518 12.46 -23.95 7.32
C THR A 518 12.05 -24.15 5.85
N VAL A 519 13.02 -24.18 4.92
CA VAL A 519 12.76 -24.43 3.49
C VAL A 519 12.13 -25.81 3.29
N ALA A 520 12.66 -26.84 3.94
CA ALA A 520 12.12 -28.20 3.88
C ALA A 520 10.66 -28.24 4.37
N SER A 521 10.34 -27.57 5.48
CA SER A 521 8.98 -27.48 6.01
C SER A 521 8.00 -26.80 5.04
N ILE A 522 8.42 -25.69 4.41
CA ILE A 522 7.61 -24.96 3.43
C ILE A 522 7.33 -25.83 2.20
N CYS A 523 8.34 -26.55 1.71
CA CYS A 523 8.23 -27.46 0.56
C CYS A 523 7.35 -28.68 0.89
N TRP A 524 7.54 -29.29 2.05
CA TRP A 524 6.78 -30.45 2.50
C TRP A 524 5.29 -30.14 2.66
N SER A 525 4.97 -28.98 3.25
CA SER A 525 3.60 -28.51 3.40
C SER A 525 2.87 -28.33 2.07
N ARG A 526 3.58 -28.12 0.95
CA ARG A 526 2.99 -28.00 -0.39
C ARG A 526 2.66 -29.36 -1.01
N ARG A 527 3.40 -30.43 -0.70
CA ARG A 527 3.11 -31.79 -1.18
C ARG A 527 1.91 -32.40 -0.48
N GLY A 528 1.78 -32.22 0.83
CA GLY A 528 0.67 -32.76 1.62
C GLY A 528 -0.72 -32.28 1.16
N SER A 529 -0.88 -31.00 0.83
CA SER A 529 -2.16 -30.47 0.29
C SER A 529 -2.48 -31.03 -1.10
N ARG A 530 -1.48 -31.35 -1.92
CA ARG A 530 -1.67 -31.89 -3.28
C ARG A 530 -2.10 -33.36 -3.26
N SER A 531 -1.63 -34.13 -2.29
CA SER A 531 -2.03 -35.53 -2.09
C SER A 531 -3.44 -35.69 -1.52
N ARG A 532 -3.94 -34.75 -0.71
CA ARG A 532 -5.34 -34.75 -0.24
C ARG A 532 -6.32 -34.49 -1.38
N LEU A 533 -6.04 -33.47 -2.22
CA LEU A 533 -6.84 -33.14 -3.41
C LEU A 533 -6.92 -34.26 -4.47
N ILE A 534 -5.95 -35.19 -4.50
CA ILE A 534 -5.96 -36.35 -5.40
C ILE A 534 -6.75 -37.53 -4.79
N ARG A 535 -6.92 -37.56 -3.46
CA ARG A 535 -7.65 -38.63 -2.76
C ARG A 535 -9.17 -38.34 -2.67
N GLU A 536 -9.57 -37.08 -2.80
CA GLU A 536 -10.97 -36.62 -2.80
C GLU A 536 -11.59 -36.52 -4.20
N LYS A 537 -10.83 -36.86 -5.25
CA LYS A 537 -11.33 -37.10 -6.61
C LYS A 537 -11.26 -38.59 -6.91
#